data_AF-A0A7J3MLE8-F1
#
_entry.id   AF-A0A7J3MLE8-F1
#
_cell.length_a   1.000
_cell.length_b   1.000
_cell.length_c   1.000
_cell.angle_alpha   90.00
_cell.angle_beta   90.00
_cell.angle_gamma   90.00
#
_symmetry.space_group_name_H-M   'P 1'
#
loop_
_entity.id
_entity.type
_entity.pdbx_description
1 polymer ?
#
loop_
_entity_poly.entity_id
_entity_poly.type
_entity_poly.pdbx_seq_one_letter_code
_entity_poly.pdbx_strand_id
1 'polypeptide(L)'
;MDLFATGPWRLFPIDVAHWFGWAGGAMLAVSAAYSALKRGFPSRVRLWLTIHCIPGIVSLLLASIHLANRLFFARPEHLLSFFTFGLMVVIVVGGIMERYASRPRVIREYWRTLHVPLTVIFYLTLSIHVLVKMGML
;
A
#
# COMPACT_ATOMS: atom_id res chain seq x y z
N MET A 1 5.08 -34.41 -22.22
CA MET A 1 5.13 -33.21 -23.08
C MET A 1 5.08 -32.01 -22.16
N ASP A 2 6.24 -31.72 -21.57
CA ASP A 2 6.45 -30.63 -20.62
C ASP A 2 6.77 -29.35 -21.40
N LEU A 3 5.75 -28.53 -21.65
CA LEU A 3 5.90 -27.20 -22.27
C LEU A 3 5.69 -26.05 -21.28
N PHE A 4 5.69 -26.32 -19.97
CA PHE A 4 5.41 -25.33 -18.93
C PHE A 4 6.47 -25.28 -17.83
N ALA A 5 7.75 -25.22 -18.21
CA ALA A 5 8.86 -25.03 -17.28
C ALA A 5 9.75 -23.83 -17.70
N THR A 6 9.79 -22.80 -16.84
CA THR A 6 10.95 -21.94 -16.47
C THR A 6 11.37 -20.71 -17.32
N GLY A 7 11.16 -19.50 -16.78
CA GLY A 7 12.01 -18.28 -16.99
C GLY A 7 11.28 -16.94 -17.24
N PRO A 8 11.65 -15.79 -16.60
CA PRO A 8 10.75 -15.11 -15.64
C PRO A 8 10.39 -13.62 -15.89
N TRP A 9 10.55 -13.06 -17.10
CA TRP A 9 10.14 -11.67 -17.36
C TRP A 9 9.68 -11.51 -18.79
N ARG A 10 8.39 -11.30 -19.02
CA ARG A 10 7.90 -10.89 -20.33
C ARG A 10 7.47 -9.43 -20.26
N LEU A 11 7.69 -8.67 -21.33
CA LEU A 11 7.14 -7.32 -21.49
C LEU A 11 5.63 -7.41 -21.82
N PHE A 12 4.89 -8.26 -21.11
CA PHE A 12 3.44 -8.40 -21.23
C PHE A 12 2.75 -7.42 -20.28
N PRO A 13 1.56 -6.89 -20.61
CA PRO A 13 0.81 -5.97 -19.74
C PRO A 13 0.60 -6.49 -18.30
N ILE A 14 0.56 -7.81 -18.13
CA ILE A 14 0.49 -8.49 -16.82
C ILE A 14 1.77 -8.31 -16.00
N ASP A 15 2.94 -8.33 -16.61
CA ASP A 15 4.22 -8.18 -15.90
C ASP A 15 4.54 -6.71 -15.62
N VAL A 16 4.15 -5.81 -16.54
CA VAL A 16 4.21 -4.35 -16.32
C VAL A 16 3.27 -3.94 -15.17
N ALA A 17 2.10 -4.56 -15.04
CA ALA A 17 1.19 -4.33 -13.92
C ALA A 17 1.82 -4.68 -12.55
N HIS A 18 2.69 -5.68 -12.48
CA HIS A 18 3.38 -6.04 -11.23
C HIS A 18 4.45 -5.01 -10.84
N TRP A 19 5.12 -4.39 -11.82
CA TRP A 19 6.08 -3.31 -11.55
C TRP A 19 5.41 -2.11 -10.86
N PHE A 20 4.16 -1.79 -11.22
CA PHE A 20 3.39 -0.77 -10.50
C PHE A 20 3.11 -1.16 -9.04
N GLY A 21 2.84 -2.44 -8.77
CA GLY A 21 2.68 -2.97 -7.41
C GLY A 21 3.97 -2.82 -6.58
N TRP A 22 5.11 -3.20 -7.15
CA TRP A 22 6.43 -3.03 -6.51
C TRP A 22 6.76 -1.55 -6.25
N ALA A 23 6.60 -0.70 -7.27
CA ALA A 23 6.87 0.73 -7.15
C ALA A 23 5.96 1.39 -6.10
N GLY A 24 4.66 1.07 -6.11
CA GLY A 24 3.71 1.57 -5.11
C GLY A 24 4.03 1.08 -3.70
N GLY A 25 4.32 -0.21 -3.53
CA GLY A 25 4.70 -0.78 -2.23
C GLY A 25 5.97 -0.16 -1.66
N ALA A 26 7.02 -0.05 -2.47
CA ALA A 26 8.30 0.54 -2.06
C ALA A 26 8.16 2.04 -1.72
N MET A 27 7.45 2.81 -2.55
CA MET A 27 7.22 4.22 -2.30
C MET A 27 6.42 4.47 -1.02
N LEU A 28 5.37 3.67 -0.77
CA LEU A 28 4.62 3.75 0.47
C LEU A 28 5.50 3.38 1.67
N ALA A 29 6.30 2.30 1.58
CA ALA A 29 7.26 1.88 2.61
C ALA A 29 8.26 2.98 2.97
N VAL A 30 8.91 3.57 1.97
CA VAL A 30 9.86 4.68 2.18
C VAL A 30 9.15 5.87 2.81
N SER A 31 7.96 6.23 2.31
CA SER A 31 7.16 7.33 2.85
C SER A 31 6.77 7.11 4.32
N ALA A 32 6.31 5.91 4.67
CA ALA A 32 5.91 5.57 6.03
C ALA A 32 7.10 5.53 6.98
N ALA A 33 8.21 4.88 6.59
CA ALA A 33 9.43 4.82 7.38
C ALA A 33 10.01 6.23 7.62
N TYR A 34 10.05 7.05 6.57
CA TYR A 34 10.55 8.42 6.66
C TYR A 34 9.69 9.30 7.59
N SER A 35 8.35 9.18 7.49
CA SER A 35 7.41 9.85 8.38
C SER A 35 7.57 9.41 9.83
N ALA A 36 7.73 8.11 10.09
CA ALA A 36 7.95 7.56 11.41
C ALA A 36 9.26 8.07 12.04
N LEU A 37 10.37 8.03 11.29
CA LEU A 37 11.67 8.51 11.74
C LEU A 37 11.63 10.00 12.11
N LYS A 38 10.97 10.83 11.28
CA LYS A 38 10.89 12.28 11.50
C LYS A 38 9.93 12.69 12.59
N ARG A 39 8.98 11.84 13.01
CA ARG A 39 8.17 12.10 14.21
C ARG A 39 9.01 12.11 15.50
N GLY A 40 10.18 11.47 15.52
CA GLY A 40 11.16 11.57 16.61
C GLY A 40 11.91 12.90 16.67
N PHE A 41 11.88 13.71 15.60
CA PHE A 41 12.60 14.99 15.49
C PHE A 41 11.63 16.11 15.07
N PRO A 42 11.07 16.89 16.01
CA PRO A 42 9.90 17.74 15.77
C PRO A 42 10.12 18.98 14.89
N SER A 43 11.27 19.14 14.23
CA SER A 43 11.49 20.29 13.35
C SER A 43 10.66 20.12 12.06
N ARG A 44 9.70 21.04 11.84
CA ARG A 44 8.85 21.15 10.63
C ARG A 44 7.89 19.98 10.35
N VAL A 45 7.27 19.40 11.37
CA VAL A 45 6.27 18.28 11.26
C VAL A 45 5.20 18.49 10.17
N ARG A 46 4.67 19.71 10.00
CA ARG A 46 3.64 19.99 8.97
C ARG A 46 4.13 19.75 7.54
N LEU A 47 5.38 20.10 7.23
CA LEU A 47 5.96 19.87 5.90
C LEU A 47 6.15 18.36 5.66
N TRP A 48 6.62 17.65 6.67
CA TRP A 48 6.83 16.20 6.59
C TRP A 48 5.55 15.41 6.38
N LEU A 49 4.45 15.83 7.00
CA LEU A 49 3.14 15.24 6.74
C LEU A 49 2.69 15.47 5.29
N THR A 50 3.04 16.59 4.66
CA THR A 50 2.83 16.80 3.21
C THR A 50 3.59 15.81 2.37
N ILE A 51 4.88 15.70 2.64
CA ILE A 51 5.79 14.82 1.91
C ILE A 51 5.43 13.36 2.10
N HIS A 52 4.79 12.97 3.21
CA HIS A 52 4.29 11.62 3.44
C HIS A 52 3.01 11.32 2.63
N CYS A 53 2.08 12.28 2.59
CA CYS A 53 0.75 12.09 2.02
C CYS A 53 0.76 11.95 0.49
N ILE A 54 1.61 12.72 -0.20
CA ILE A 54 1.71 12.69 -1.68
C ILE A 54 2.15 11.30 -2.17
N PRO A 55 3.28 10.71 -1.72
CA PRO A 55 3.65 9.34 -2.05
C PRO A 55 2.58 8.32 -1.68
N GLY A 56 1.83 8.52 -0.59
CA GLY A 56 0.73 7.63 -0.23
C GLY A 56 -0.36 7.57 -1.31
N ILE A 57 -0.79 8.73 -1.81
CA ILE A 57 -1.77 8.84 -2.90
C ILE A 57 -1.21 8.22 -4.18
N VAL A 58 0.01 8.58 -4.57
CA VAL A 58 0.61 8.03 -5.80
C VAL A 58 0.75 6.51 -5.68
N SER A 59 1.12 5.99 -4.51
CA SER A 59 1.23 4.55 -4.27
C SER A 59 -0.12 3.87 -4.47
N LEU A 60 -1.20 4.47 -3.95
CA LEU A 60 -2.55 3.93 -4.11
C LEU A 60 -2.97 3.88 -5.59
N LEU A 61 -2.61 4.89 -6.38
CA LEU A 61 -2.86 4.88 -7.82
C LEU A 61 -2.10 3.76 -8.52
N LEU A 62 -0.81 3.58 -8.21
CA LEU A 62 0.00 2.51 -8.80
C LEU A 62 -0.54 1.12 -8.40
N ALA A 63 -0.93 0.93 -7.14
CA ALA A 63 -1.57 -0.29 -6.66
C ALA A 63 -2.93 -0.55 -7.32
N SER A 64 -3.68 0.52 -7.66
CA SER A 64 -4.94 0.40 -8.41
C SER A 64 -4.70 -0.09 -9.83
N ILE A 65 -3.66 0.42 -10.51
CA ILE A 65 -3.25 -0.07 -11.84
C ILE A 65 -2.80 -1.54 -11.75
N HIS A 66 -2.05 -1.90 -10.72
CA HIS A 66 -1.65 -3.28 -10.44
C HIS A 66 -2.86 -4.23 -10.32
N LEU A 67 -3.93 -3.78 -9.65
CA LEU A 67 -5.15 -4.56 -9.43
C LEU A 67 -6.15 -4.52 -10.58
N ALA A 68 -6.09 -3.53 -11.46
CA ALA A 68 -7.09 -3.28 -12.51
C ALA A 68 -7.36 -4.52 -13.38
N ASN A 69 -6.31 -5.27 -13.73
CA ASN A 69 -6.39 -6.47 -14.56
C ASN A 69 -7.00 -7.70 -13.83
N ARG A 70 -7.23 -7.61 -12.51
CA ARG A 70 -7.74 -8.69 -11.66
C ARG A 70 -9.15 -8.43 -11.14
N LEU A 71 -9.69 -7.22 -11.29
CA LEU A 71 -11.04 -6.85 -10.83
C LEU A 71 -12.15 -7.67 -11.49
N PHE A 72 -11.97 -8.07 -12.75
CA PHE A 72 -12.98 -8.80 -13.51
C PHE A 72 -13.01 -10.32 -13.23
N PHE A 73 -12.01 -10.85 -12.53
CA PHE A 73 -11.87 -12.29 -12.26
C PHE A 73 -11.59 -12.53 -10.77
N ALA A 74 -12.53 -12.13 -9.91
CA ALA A 74 -12.43 -12.35 -8.47
C ALA A 74 -12.49 -13.85 -8.14
N ARG A 75 -11.31 -14.47 -8.02
CA ARG A 75 -11.15 -15.84 -7.53
C ARG A 75 -10.79 -15.83 -6.04
N PRO A 76 -11.10 -16.90 -5.27
CA PRO A 76 -10.73 -17.00 -3.85
C PRO A 76 -9.22 -16.81 -3.61
N GLU A 77 -8.39 -17.25 -4.56
CA GLU A 77 -6.92 -17.09 -4.56
C GLU A 77 -6.44 -15.61 -4.62
N HIS A 78 -7.35 -14.66 -4.83
CA HIS A 78 -7.06 -13.22 -4.88
C HIS A 78 -7.53 -12.48 -3.62
N LEU A 79 -8.18 -13.14 -2.66
CA LEU A 79 -8.70 -12.52 -1.43
C LEU A 79 -7.61 -11.75 -0.68
N LEU A 80 -6.42 -12.32 -0.55
CA LEU A 80 -5.29 -11.66 0.11
C LEU A 80 -4.86 -10.38 -0.61
N SER A 81 -4.87 -10.38 -1.95
CA SER A 81 -4.55 -9.19 -2.76
C SER A 81 -5.58 -8.08 -2.55
N PHE A 82 -6.87 -8.41 -2.61
CA PHE A 82 -7.95 -7.45 -2.37
C PHE A 82 -7.96 -6.94 -0.94
N PHE A 83 -7.68 -7.79 0.05
CA PHE A 83 -7.58 -7.39 1.45
C PHE A 83 -6.40 -6.42 1.68
N THR A 84 -5.23 -6.71 1.09
CA THR A 84 -4.05 -5.83 1.14
C THR A 84 -4.33 -4.48 0.50
N PHE A 85 -4.97 -4.48 -0.68
CA PHE A 85 -5.39 -3.25 -1.35
C PHE A 85 -6.44 -2.47 -0.56
N GLY A 86 -7.42 -3.16 0.04
CA GLY A 86 -8.44 -2.54 0.90
C GLY A 86 -7.82 -1.87 2.12
N LEU A 87 -6.86 -2.52 2.78
CA LEU A 87 -6.09 -1.91 3.86
C LEU A 87 -5.35 -0.65 3.38
N MET A 88 -4.74 -0.70 2.19
CA MET A 88 -4.06 0.44 1.58
C MET A 88 -5.00 1.62 1.33
N VAL A 89 -6.20 1.37 0.81
CA VAL A 89 -7.24 2.39 0.64
C VAL A 89 -7.58 3.00 1.99
N VAL A 90 -7.86 2.18 3.01
CA VAL A 90 -8.24 2.66 4.35
C VAL A 90 -7.14 3.51 4.99
N ILE A 91 -5.86 3.10 4.92
CA ILE A 91 -4.77 3.89 5.50
C ILE A 91 -4.55 5.19 4.74
N VAL A 92 -4.53 5.17 3.40
CA VAL A 92 -4.25 6.37 2.59
C VAL A 92 -5.39 7.37 2.71
N VAL A 93 -6.63 6.92 2.52
CA VAL A 93 -7.81 7.77 2.66
C VAL A 93 -7.95 8.25 4.10
N GLY A 94 -7.74 7.38 5.09
CA GLY A 94 -7.74 7.74 6.50
C GLY A 94 -6.71 8.81 6.85
N GLY A 95 -5.50 8.73 6.29
CA GLY A 95 -4.44 9.73 6.48
C GLY A 95 -4.77 11.08 5.81
N ILE A 96 -5.39 11.06 4.62
CA ILE A 96 -5.89 12.28 3.96
C ILE A 96 -7.00 12.92 4.82
N MET A 97 -7.95 12.11 5.31
CA MET A 97 -9.04 12.58 6.15
C MET A 97 -8.54 13.15 7.48
N GLU A 98 -7.59 12.49 8.15
CA GLU A 98 -6.97 13.00 9.39
C GLU A 98 -6.39 14.41 9.19
N ARG A 99 -5.82 14.66 8.00
CA ARG A 99 -5.13 15.90 7.69
C ARG A 99 -6.04 17.03 7.23
N TYR A 100 -6.97 16.74 6.33
CA TYR A 100 -7.73 17.76 5.61
C TYR A 100 -9.18 17.89 6.06
N ALA A 101 -9.74 16.89 6.74
CA ALA A 101 -11.12 16.97 7.19
C ALA A 101 -11.22 17.79 8.49
N SER A 102 -12.07 18.82 8.48
CA SER A 102 -12.48 19.59 9.66
C SER A 102 -13.40 18.78 10.57
N ARG A 103 -12.91 17.64 11.07
CA ARG A 103 -13.64 16.72 11.95
C ARG A 103 -13.52 17.16 13.42
N PRO A 104 -14.50 16.84 14.27
CA PRO A 104 -14.39 17.03 15.71
C PRO A 104 -13.15 16.32 16.26
N ARG A 105 -12.49 16.94 17.24
CA ARG A 105 -11.18 16.53 17.78
C ARG A 105 -11.11 15.04 18.16
N VAL A 106 -12.20 14.50 18.71
CA VAL A 106 -12.34 13.10 19.12
C VAL A 106 -12.11 12.16 17.93
N ILE A 107 -12.79 12.39 16.80
CA ILE A 107 -12.68 11.54 15.60
C ILE A 107 -11.24 11.56 15.07
N ARG A 108 -10.57 12.72 15.10
CA ARG A 108 -9.17 12.84 14.67
C ARG A 108 -8.23 12.04 15.55
N GLU A 109 -8.42 12.06 16.87
CA GLU A 109 -7.60 11.29 17.81
C GLU A 109 -7.80 9.78 17.64
N TYR A 110 -9.04 9.32 17.41
CA TYR A 110 -9.32 7.92 17.06
C TYR A 110 -8.63 7.51 15.75
N TRP A 111 -8.78 8.28 14.67
CA TRP A 111 -8.14 7.97 13.40
C TRP A 111 -6.62 7.91 13.50
N ARG A 112 -6.00 8.84 14.22
CA ARG A 112 -4.54 8.82 14.46
C ARG A 112 -4.10 7.56 15.19
N THR A 113 -4.90 7.12 16.16
CA THR A 113 -4.63 5.92 16.97
C THR A 113 -4.81 4.63 16.15
N LEU A 114 -5.78 4.59 15.23
CA LEU A 114 -6.02 3.44 14.36
C LEU A 114 -5.10 3.37 13.14
N HIS A 115 -4.66 4.52 12.62
CA HIS A 115 -3.86 4.59 11.40
C HIS A 115 -2.52 3.85 11.54
N VAL A 116 -1.86 3.97 12.69
CA VAL A 116 -0.56 3.30 12.95
C VAL A 116 -0.69 1.77 12.98
N PRO A 117 -1.56 1.14 13.79
CA PRO A 117 -1.72 -0.32 13.79
C PRO A 117 -2.25 -0.85 12.46
N LEU A 118 -3.16 -0.13 11.78
CA LEU A 118 -3.60 -0.51 10.43
C LEU A 118 -2.44 -0.52 9.43
N THR A 119 -1.50 0.43 9.53
CA THR A 119 -0.30 0.46 8.70
C THR A 119 0.61 -0.74 8.98
N VAL A 120 0.75 -1.15 10.24
CA VAL A 120 1.51 -2.37 10.60
C VAL A 120 0.85 -3.62 10.02
N ILE A 121 -0.47 -3.77 10.19
CA ILE A 121 -1.23 -4.89 9.63
C ILE A 121 -1.10 -4.90 8.09
N PHE A 122 -1.17 -3.74 7.45
CA PHE A 122 -0.95 -3.61 6.02
C PHE A 122 0.42 -4.15 5.60
N TYR A 123 1.51 -3.76 6.25
CA TYR A 123 2.85 -4.25 5.87
C TYR A 123 3.04 -5.74 6.13
N LEU A 124 2.48 -6.28 7.22
CA LEU A 124 2.49 -7.72 7.47
C LEU A 124 1.73 -8.47 6.36
N THR A 125 0.54 -8.00 6.03
CA THR A 125 -0.30 -8.60 4.98
C THR A 125 0.37 -8.50 3.61
N LEU A 126 0.97 -7.34 3.28
CA LEU A 126 1.72 -7.13 2.06
C LEU A 126 2.93 -8.06 1.97
N SER A 127 3.64 -8.26 3.07
CA SER A 127 4.78 -9.18 3.12
C SER A 127 4.31 -10.61 2.84
N ILE A 128 3.23 -11.07 3.49
CA ILE A 128 2.66 -12.40 3.23
C ILE A 128 2.20 -12.52 1.78
N HIS A 129 1.52 -11.50 1.24
CA HIS A 129 1.10 -11.45 -0.16
C HIS A 129 2.28 -11.63 -1.12
N VAL A 130 3.37 -10.92 -0.89
CA VAL A 130 4.58 -10.99 -1.70
C VAL A 130 5.26 -12.36 -1.58
N LEU A 131 5.40 -12.91 -0.37
CA LEU A 131 6.02 -14.22 -0.16
C LEU A 131 5.23 -15.36 -0.83
N VAL A 132 3.90 -15.37 -0.68
CA VAL A 132 3.01 -16.35 -1.35
C VAL A 132 3.11 -16.21 -2.86
N LYS A 133 3.16 -14.99 -3.40
CA LYS A 133 3.31 -14.78 -4.85
C LYS A 133 4.68 -15.14 -5.40
N MET A 134 5.71 -15.15 -4.56
CA MET A 134 7.04 -15.66 -4.91
C MET A 134 7.15 -17.19 -4.74
N GLY A 135 6.12 -17.87 -4.23
CA GLY A 135 6.14 -19.32 -4.00
C GLY A 135 7.03 -19.74 -2.83
N MET A 136 7.29 -18.84 -1.88
CA MET A 136 8.09 -19.13 -0.68
C MET A 136 7.24 -19.53 0.54
N LEU A 137 5.91 -19.47 0.41
CA LEU A 137 4.88 -19.87 1.36
C LEU A 137 3.76 -20.57 0.58
#